data_AF-A0A2G9U0J5-F1
#
_entry.id   AF-A0A2G9U0J5-F1
#
_cell.length_a   1.000
_cell.length_b   1.000
_cell.length_c   1.000
_cell.angle_alpha   90.00
_cell.angle_beta   90.00
_cell.angle_gamma   90.00
#
_symmetry.space_group_name_H-M   'P 1'
#
loop_
_entity.id
_entity.type
_entity.pdbx_description
1 polymer ?
#
loop_
_entity_poly.entity_id
_entity_poly.type
_entity_poly.pdbx_seq_one_letter_code
_entity_poly.pdbx_strand_id
1 'polypeptide(L)'
;MVDCNFLDIATEIETIAGRPVLQPNSIARSEILIADCDVRRGRLMHRWSRHKCLLYNGSLRIQKETGEDEVMSLSRCRVDVCESRRGRCLRVQHSASVVLLHFDEPEILALWSTTCRQPSLVQIGWLDDLSRLTSLTCLDLSSNRLSVFPTSIAQLPNLQKLNLSSNCIQTIPPSVRLLKRLVSFDLENNWLSSLPNQLVECDQLVWLNLRFNRIKQVPEEILTRLPHLVEWALAGNYIENLDIDEPVHIMK
;
A
#
# COMPACT_ATOMS: atom_id res chain seq x y z
N MET A 1 12.64 -28.94 15.88
CA MET A 1 11.91 -28.50 17.08
C MET A 1 11.68 -27.01 16.87
N VAL A 2 10.43 -26.65 16.61
CA VAL A 2 9.99 -25.29 16.29
C VAL A 2 9.68 -24.62 17.62
N ASP A 3 10.33 -23.52 17.94
CA ASP A 3 9.85 -22.59 18.96
C ASP A 3 9.47 -21.27 18.29
N CYS A 4 8.16 -21.10 18.19
CA CYS A 4 7.49 -19.86 17.88
C CYS A 4 7.48 -18.99 19.14
N ASN A 5 8.12 -17.83 19.10
CA ASN A 5 7.77 -16.74 20.01
C ASN A 5 7.27 -15.56 19.17
N PHE A 6 5.95 -15.43 19.21
CA PHE A 6 5.18 -14.26 18.84
C PHE A 6 5.60 -13.09 19.74
N LEU A 7 5.97 -11.95 19.15
CA LEU A 7 5.77 -10.66 19.80
C LEU A 7 5.32 -9.66 18.73
N ASP A 8 4.03 -9.35 18.78
CA ASP A 8 3.42 -8.19 18.15
C ASP A 8 4.08 -6.93 18.71
N ILE A 9 4.76 -6.18 17.85
CA ILE A 9 5.05 -4.76 18.10
C ILE A 9 4.88 -4.02 16.78
N ALA A 10 3.73 -3.36 16.64
CA ALA A 10 3.44 -2.43 15.56
C ALA A 10 4.55 -1.36 15.52
N THR A 11 5.36 -1.36 14.48
CA THR A 11 6.31 -0.26 14.19
C THR A 11 5.76 0.53 13.02
N GLU A 12 5.43 1.78 13.30
CA GLU A 12 4.86 2.75 12.37
C GLU A 12 5.79 2.98 11.17
N ILE A 13 5.26 2.77 9.96
CA ILE A 13 5.83 3.31 8.72
C ILE A 13 5.20 4.69 8.55
N GLU A 14 5.89 5.75 8.95
CA GLU A 14 5.49 7.12 8.59
C GLU A 14 5.78 7.37 7.12
N THR A 15 4.75 7.66 6.32
CA THR A 15 4.91 8.09 4.93
C THR A 15 4.76 9.60 4.81
N ILE A 16 5.87 10.34 4.73
CA ILE A 16 5.84 11.75 4.35
C ILE A 16 5.88 11.82 2.81
N ALA A 17 4.82 12.35 2.17
CA ALA A 17 4.72 12.52 0.71
C ALA A 17 4.93 11.22 -0.11
N GLY A 18 4.39 10.10 0.39
CA GLY A 18 4.54 8.78 -0.23
C GLY A 18 5.95 8.19 -0.12
N ARG A 19 6.85 8.75 0.69
CA ARG A 19 8.16 8.18 0.99
C ARG A 19 8.02 7.16 2.11
N PRO A 20 8.35 5.88 1.91
CA PRO A 20 8.42 4.95 3.02
C PRO A 20 9.62 5.28 3.91
N VAL A 21 9.40 5.48 5.20
CA VAL A 21 10.46 5.60 6.21
C VAL A 21 10.55 4.28 6.96
N LEU A 22 11.68 3.57 6.85
CA LEU A 22 11.97 2.38 7.65
C LEU A 22 12.52 2.83 9.01
N GLN A 23 11.82 2.52 10.09
CA GLN A 23 12.39 2.67 11.43
C GLN A 23 13.51 1.65 11.65
N PRO A 24 14.60 1.98 12.38
CA PRO A 24 15.81 1.16 12.45
C PRO A 24 15.62 -0.28 12.95
N ASN A 25 14.49 -0.59 13.60
CA ASN A 25 14.21 -1.90 14.23
C ASN A 25 12.87 -2.52 13.82
N SER A 26 12.28 -2.16 12.66
CA SER A 26 10.98 -2.72 12.25
C SER A 26 11.11 -4.15 11.71
N ILE A 27 10.34 -5.09 12.28
CA ILE A 27 10.20 -6.49 11.82
C ILE A 27 9.05 -6.59 10.79
N ALA A 28 8.89 -5.58 9.94
CA ALA A 28 8.07 -5.70 8.74
C ALA A 28 8.92 -6.36 7.65
N ARG A 29 8.47 -7.50 7.12
CA ARG A 29 9.09 -8.13 5.95
C ARG A 29 9.24 -7.07 4.85
N SER A 30 10.47 -6.73 4.52
CA SER A 30 10.85 -5.55 3.74
C SER A 30 10.43 -5.67 2.28
N GLU A 31 9.17 -5.35 1.98
CA GLU A 31 8.64 -5.18 0.61
C GLU A 31 9.17 -3.91 -0.08
N ILE A 32 10.04 -3.16 0.60
CA ILE A 32 10.62 -1.90 0.15
C ILE A 32 12.13 -2.07 0.09
N LEU A 33 12.67 -2.08 -1.12
CA LEU A 33 14.11 -2.04 -1.33
C LEU A 33 14.55 -0.59 -1.46
N ILE A 34 15.63 -0.24 -0.77
CA ILE A 34 16.24 1.09 -0.82
C ILE A 34 17.72 0.90 -1.13
N ALA A 35 18.23 1.62 -2.11
CA ALA A 35 19.65 1.60 -2.45
C ALA A 35 20.08 2.92 -3.08
N ASP A 36 21.28 3.38 -2.75
CA ASP A 36 21.95 4.41 -3.53
C ASP A 36 22.52 3.78 -4.80
N CYS A 37 22.10 4.28 -5.95
CA CYS A 37 22.35 3.67 -7.24
C CYS A 37 22.69 4.73 -8.31
N ASP A 38 23.57 4.38 -9.24
CA ASP A 38 23.82 5.22 -10.40
C ASP A 38 22.72 5.00 -11.44
N VAL A 39 22.07 6.06 -11.88
CA VAL A 39 20.98 6.04 -12.84
C VAL A 39 21.40 6.66 -14.15
N ARG A 40 21.09 5.99 -15.27
CA ARG A 40 21.26 6.53 -16.62
C ARG A 40 19.97 6.38 -17.43
N ARG A 41 19.58 7.44 -18.14
CA ARG A 41 18.38 7.51 -18.98
C ARG A 41 18.74 7.47 -20.47
N GLY A 42 17.90 6.85 -21.31
CA GLY A 42 17.97 6.93 -22.76
C GLY A 42 19.09 6.11 -23.44
N ARG A 43 19.11 6.14 -24.79
CA ARG A 43 20.03 5.36 -25.64
C ARG A 43 21.28 6.14 -26.10
N LEU A 44 21.21 7.46 -26.21
CA LEU A 44 22.28 8.33 -26.72
C LEU A 44 22.80 9.29 -25.62
N MET A 45 24.07 9.13 -25.23
CA MET A 45 24.92 10.12 -24.54
C MET A 45 24.38 10.84 -23.27
N HIS A 46 23.63 10.17 -22.40
CA HIS A 46 23.34 10.71 -21.06
C HIS A 46 24.36 10.25 -20.00
N ARG A 47 24.73 11.19 -19.12
CA ARG A 47 25.67 11.02 -17.99
C ARG A 47 24.99 10.21 -16.88
N TRP A 48 25.73 9.34 -16.21
CA TRP A 48 25.26 8.66 -15.00
C TRP A 48 25.16 9.67 -13.85
N SER A 49 24.11 9.58 -13.05
CA SER A 49 23.93 10.40 -11.84
C SER A 49 23.57 9.50 -10.66
N ARG A 50 24.13 9.80 -9.48
CA ARG A 50 23.88 9.04 -8.26
C ARG A 50 22.56 9.48 -7.65
N HIS A 51 21.69 8.53 -7.34
CA HIS A 51 20.40 8.79 -6.73
C HIS A 51 20.08 7.75 -5.66
N LYS A 52 19.26 8.15 -4.68
CA LYS A 52 18.59 7.20 -3.81
C LYS A 52 17.37 6.63 -4.52
N CYS A 53 17.38 5.31 -4.72
CA CYS A 53 16.42 4.56 -5.49
C CYS A 53 15.58 3.70 -4.53
N LEU A 54 14.25 3.69 -4.70
CA LEU A 54 13.34 2.85 -3.93
C LEU A 54 12.53 1.96 -4.88
N LEU A 55 12.36 0.69 -4.50
CA LEU A 55 11.49 -0.26 -5.19
C LEU A 55 10.48 -0.81 -4.19
N TYR A 56 9.20 -0.52 -4.42
CA TYR A 56 8.10 -1.02 -3.59
C TYR A 56 6.81 -1.07 -4.43
N ASN A 57 5.91 -1.99 -4.15
CA ASN A 57 4.59 -2.08 -4.80
C ASN A 57 4.60 -2.10 -6.34
N GLY A 58 5.71 -2.57 -6.95
CA GLY A 58 5.88 -2.56 -8.41
C GLY A 58 6.15 -1.18 -8.99
N SER A 59 6.52 -0.20 -8.16
CA SER A 59 6.97 1.14 -8.55
C SER A 59 8.46 1.29 -8.25
N LEU A 60 9.17 1.86 -9.22
CA LEU A 60 10.54 2.35 -9.05
C LEU A 60 10.50 3.86 -8.83
N ARG A 61 11.00 4.32 -7.68
CA ARG A 61 11.13 5.74 -7.34
C ARG A 61 12.59 6.14 -7.32
N ILE A 62 12.94 7.22 -8.02
CA ILE A 62 14.28 7.80 -8.08
C ILE A 62 14.21 9.19 -7.47
N GLN A 63 14.88 9.39 -6.34
CA GLN A 63 14.86 10.67 -5.64
C GLN A 63 15.65 11.74 -6.39
N LYS A 64 15.06 12.93 -6.59
CA LYS A 64 15.74 14.09 -7.16
C LYS A 64 16.08 15.09 -6.06
N GLU A 65 17.24 15.75 -6.20
CA GLU A 65 17.67 16.80 -5.28
C GLU A 65 16.70 18.01 -5.24
N THR A 66 15.96 18.23 -6.33
CA THR A 66 15.02 19.35 -6.50
C THR A 66 13.59 19.07 -6.00
N GLY A 67 13.38 17.96 -5.28
CA GLY A 67 12.14 17.70 -4.51
C GLY A 67 11.08 16.83 -5.20
N GLU A 68 10.91 16.91 -6.52
CA GLU A 68 9.98 16.01 -7.24
C GLU A 68 10.66 14.70 -7.62
N ASP A 69 10.42 13.66 -6.82
CA ASP A 69 10.90 12.31 -7.08
C ASP A 69 10.30 11.77 -8.39
N GLU A 70 11.10 11.07 -9.20
CA GLU A 70 10.63 10.42 -10.42
C GLU A 70 10.11 9.04 -10.08
N VAL A 71 8.83 8.78 -10.36
CA VAL A 71 8.18 7.48 -10.10
C VAL A 71 7.85 6.79 -11.42
N MET A 72 8.16 5.51 -11.51
CA MET A 72 7.92 4.67 -12.69
C MET A 72 7.21 3.38 -12.28
N SER A 73 6.01 3.17 -12.81
CA SER A 73 5.28 1.90 -12.64
C SER A 73 5.93 0.80 -13.48
N LEU A 74 6.39 -0.27 -12.84
CA LEU A 74 7.00 -1.43 -13.49
C LEU A 74 5.97 -2.35 -14.14
N SER A 75 4.67 -2.17 -13.85
CA SER A 75 3.58 -2.98 -14.41
C SER A 75 3.56 -3.03 -15.95
N ARG A 76 4.04 -1.97 -16.60
CA ARG A 76 4.14 -1.83 -18.06
C ARG A 76 5.58 -1.88 -18.56
N CYS A 77 6.55 -2.08 -17.67
CA CYS A 77 7.96 -2.08 -18.00
C CYS A 77 8.50 -3.49 -18.22
N ARG A 78 9.38 -3.65 -19.21
CA ARG A 78 10.25 -4.81 -19.29
C ARG A 78 11.44 -4.58 -18.36
N VAL A 79 11.63 -5.48 -17.39
CA VAL A 79 12.74 -5.43 -16.45
C VAL A 79 13.67 -6.62 -16.66
N ASP A 80 14.95 -6.35 -16.90
CA ASP A 80 15.98 -7.38 -17.10
C ASP A 80 17.37 -6.90 -16.63
N VAL A 81 18.33 -7.81 -16.52
CA VAL A 81 19.73 -7.47 -16.18
C VAL A 81 20.54 -7.41 -17.47
N CYS A 82 21.30 -6.34 -17.67
CA CYS A 82 22.14 -6.17 -18.85
C CYS A 82 23.55 -5.67 -18.50
N GLU A 83 24.49 -5.87 -19.42
CA GLU A 83 25.87 -5.40 -19.32
C GLU A 83 26.00 -3.94 -19.78
N SER A 84 26.77 -3.15 -19.04
CA SER A 84 27.10 -1.76 -19.37
C SER A 84 28.61 -1.51 -19.21
N ARG A 85 29.08 -0.33 -19.60
CA ARG A 85 30.49 0.07 -19.37
C ARG A 85 30.88 0.13 -17.88
N ARG A 86 29.91 0.16 -16.96
CA ARG A 86 30.15 0.10 -15.50
C ARG A 86 29.99 -1.31 -14.93
N GLY A 87 29.61 -2.29 -15.76
CA GLY A 87 29.28 -3.65 -15.32
C GLY A 87 27.77 -3.92 -15.41
N ARG A 88 27.32 -4.95 -14.70
CA ARG A 88 25.92 -5.40 -14.70
C ARG A 88 25.00 -4.34 -14.11
N CYS A 89 23.88 -4.09 -14.77
CA CYS A 89 22.89 -3.10 -14.36
C CYS A 89 21.47 -3.63 -14.58
N LEU A 90 20.53 -3.14 -13.76
CA LEU A 90 19.11 -3.39 -13.94
C LEU A 90 18.60 -2.45 -15.03
N ARG A 91 18.03 -3.03 -16.08
CA ARG A 91 17.38 -2.30 -17.16
C ARG A 91 15.89 -2.32 -16.96
N VAL A 92 15.30 -1.13 -16.92
CA VAL A 92 13.86 -0.90 -16.90
C VAL A 92 13.49 -0.17 -18.19
N GLN A 93 12.71 -0.82 -19.05
CA GLN A 93 12.30 -0.29 -20.34
C GLN A 93 10.78 -0.14 -20.43
N HIS A 94 10.32 1.06 -20.78
CA HIS A 94 8.93 1.36 -21.12
C HIS A 94 8.87 2.01 -22.51
N SER A 95 8.34 1.28 -23.50
CA SER A 95 8.31 1.73 -24.91
C SER A 95 9.71 2.14 -25.42
N ALA A 96 9.92 3.43 -25.75
CA ALA A 96 11.20 3.99 -26.21
C ALA A 96 12.11 4.44 -25.05
N SER A 97 11.57 4.59 -23.83
CA SER A 97 12.31 5.03 -22.65
C SER A 97 13.04 3.86 -22.02
N VAL A 98 14.33 4.05 -21.73
CA VAL A 98 15.19 3.07 -21.05
C VAL A 98 15.84 3.74 -19.85
N VAL A 99 15.76 3.11 -18.69
CA VAL A 99 16.46 3.48 -17.47
C VAL A 99 17.39 2.33 -17.08
N LEU A 100 18.65 2.65 -16.83
CA LEU A 100 19.65 1.71 -16.32
C LEU A 100 20.00 2.11 -14.89
N LEU A 101 19.96 1.14 -13.98
CA LEU A 101 20.35 1.29 -12.58
C LEU A 101 21.57 0.40 -12.32
N HIS A 102 22.69 1.04 -11.96
CA HIS A 102 23.91 0.36 -11.56
C HIS A 102 24.07 0.45 -10.04
N PHE A 103 24.30 -0.69 -9.40
CA PHE A 103 24.53 -0.81 -7.96
C PHE A 103 25.98 -1.18 -7.73
N ASP A 104 26.60 -0.63 -6.68
CA ASP A 104 27.99 -0.94 -6.36
C ASP A 104 28.13 -2.41 -5.92
N GLU A 105 27.15 -2.89 -5.15
CA GLU A 105 27.12 -4.25 -4.63
C GLU A 105 26.29 -5.17 -5.55
N PRO A 106 26.86 -6.29 -6.04
CA PRO A 106 26.16 -7.22 -6.94
C PRO A 106 24.99 -7.94 -6.25
N GLU A 107 25.03 -8.08 -4.93
CA GLU A 107 23.94 -8.67 -4.13
C GLU A 107 22.68 -7.80 -4.18
N ILE A 108 22.82 -6.48 -4.15
CA ILE A 108 21.69 -5.53 -4.27
C ILE A 108 21.05 -5.66 -5.65
N LEU A 109 21.85 -5.74 -6.71
CA LEU A 109 21.34 -5.96 -8.07
C LEU A 109 20.57 -7.28 -8.17
N ALA A 110 21.09 -8.36 -7.58
CA ALA A 110 20.44 -9.67 -7.59
C ALA A 110 19.10 -9.64 -6.85
N LEU A 111 19.05 -8.98 -5.69
CA LEU A 111 17.84 -8.77 -4.91
C LEU A 111 16.80 -7.99 -5.72
N TRP A 112 17.17 -6.83 -6.26
CA TRP A 112 16.27 -5.99 -7.06
C TRP A 112 15.75 -6.70 -8.32
N SER A 113 16.61 -7.41 -9.05
CA SER A 113 16.23 -8.20 -10.23
C SER A 113 15.24 -9.31 -9.88
N THR A 114 15.43 -9.98 -8.74
CA THR A 114 14.55 -11.07 -8.29
C THR A 114 13.21 -10.52 -7.86
N THR A 115 13.22 -9.44 -7.07
CA THR A 115 12.02 -8.73 -6.60
C THR A 115 11.17 -8.20 -7.76
N CYS A 116 11.77 -7.63 -8.80
CA CYS A 116 11.02 -7.17 -9.99
C CYS A 116 10.35 -8.29 -10.79
N ARG A 117 10.79 -9.55 -10.65
CA ARG A 117 10.20 -10.71 -11.33
C ARG A 117 9.11 -11.39 -10.51
N GLN A 118 8.90 -10.98 -9.26
CA GLN A 118 7.85 -11.57 -8.43
C GLN A 118 6.46 -11.12 -8.92
N PRO A 119 5.54 -12.06 -9.20
CA PRO A 119 4.20 -11.73 -9.71
C PRO A 119 3.37 -10.86 -8.75
N SER A 120 3.64 -10.95 -7.45
CA SER A 120 2.93 -10.26 -6.38
C SER A 120 3.10 -8.74 -6.38
N LEU A 121 4.22 -8.22 -6.89
CA LEU A 121 4.52 -6.79 -6.89
C LEU A 121 3.88 -6.02 -8.05
N VAL A 122 3.41 -6.72 -9.09
CA VAL A 122 3.06 -6.10 -10.39
C VAL A 122 1.73 -5.32 -10.37
N GLN A 123 0.90 -5.47 -9.34
CA GLN A 123 -0.51 -5.03 -9.44
C GLN A 123 -0.86 -3.67 -8.86
N ILE A 124 0.02 -2.97 -8.12
CA ILE A 124 -0.40 -1.82 -7.30
C ILE A 124 0.30 -0.50 -7.69
N GLY A 125 1.36 -0.52 -8.51
CA GLY A 125 2.20 0.67 -8.79
C GLY A 125 1.53 1.85 -9.52
N TRP A 126 0.24 1.78 -9.84
CA TRP A 126 -0.57 2.91 -10.34
C TRP A 126 -1.29 3.67 -9.21
N LEU A 127 -1.32 3.11 -8.00
CA LEU A 127 -2.03 3.69 -6.87
C LEU A 127 -1.19 4.77 -6.17
N ASP A 128 0.14 4.78 -6.33
CA ASP A 128 1.01 5.81 -5.75
C ASP A 128 0.67 7.23 -6.27
N ASP A 129 0.24 7.34 -7.52
CA ASP A 129 -0.20 8.59 -8.14
C ASP A 129 -1.60 9.04 -7.68
N LEU A 130 -2.39 8.19 -7.00
CA LEU A 130 -3.71 8.60 -6.51
C LEU A 130 -3.61 9.78 -5.55
N SER A 131 -2.54 9.87 -4.76
CA SER A 131 -2.29 10.98 -3.83
C SER A 131 -2.34 12.36 -4.52
N ARG A 132 -2.11 12.42 -5.84
CA ARG A 132 -2.16 13.65 -6.64
C ARG A 132 -3.58 14.07 -7.03
N LEU A 133 -4.55 13.17 -6.92
CA LEU A 133 -5.96 13.40 -7.22
C LEU A 133 -6.66 14.09 -6.05
N THR A 134 -6.18 15.27 -5.68
CA THR A 134 -6.61 15.97 -4.46
C THR A 134 -8.10 16.33 -4.45
N SER A 135 -8.73 16.48 -5.62
CA SER A 135 -10.18 16.74 -5.73
C SER A 135 -11.06 15.49 -5.70
N LEU A 136 -10.49 14.28 -5.60
CA LEU A 136 -11.25 13.04 -5.65
C LEU A 136 -12.11 12.87 -4.39
N THR A 137 -13.42 12.71 -4.59
CA THR A 137 -14.40 12.49 -3.51
C THR A 137 -14.99 11.08 -3.50
N CYS A 138 -14.95 10.38 -4.63
CA CYS A 138 -15.43 9.01 -4.77
C CYS A 138 -14.37 8.18 -5.50
N LEU A 139 -14.01 7.04 -4.93
CA LEU A 139 -13.09 6.09 -5.52
C LEU A 139 -13.71 4.69 -5.47
N ASP A 140 -13.92 4.12 -6.65
CA ASP A 140 -14.37 2.74 -6.81
C ASP A 140 -13.23 1.89 -7.37
N LEU A 141 -12.82 0.91 -6.57
CA LEU A 141 -11.82 -0.11 -6.88
C LEU A 141 -12.39 -1.52 -6.66
N SER A 142 -13.72 -1.65 -6.69
CA SER A 142 -14.40 -2.93 -6.51
C SER A 142 -14.10 -3.93 -7.63
N SER A 143 -14.29 -5.21 -7.34
CA SER A 143 -14.13 -6.31 -8.31
C SER A 143 -12.74 -6.39 -8.94
N ASN A 144 -11.71 -6.06 -8.16
CA ASN A 144 -10.32 -6.19 -8.55
C ASN A 144 -9.67 -7.39 -7.82
N ARG A 145 -8.35 -7.49 -7.88
CA ARG A 145 -7.56 -8.54 -7.21
C ARG A 145 -6.61 -7.95 -6.17
N LEU A 146 -7.01 -6.85 -5.54
CA LEU A 146 -6.18 -6.20 -4.53
C LEU A 146 -6.03 -7.12 -3.33
N SER A 147 -4.83 -7.65 -3.11
CA SER A 147 -4.50 -8.45 -1.92
C SER A 147 -4.11 -7.60 -0.72
N VAL A 148 -3.71 -6.35 -0.97
CA VAL A 148 -3.25 -5.38 0.01
C VAL A 148 -4.03 -4.08 -0.16
N PHE A 149 -4.40 -3.44 0.94
CA PHE A 149 -5.01 -2.12 0.92
C PHE A 149 -4.00 -1.08 0.40
N PRO A 150 -4.34 -0.27 -0.62
CA PRO A 150 -3.43 0.75 -1.15
C PRO A 150 -3.27 1.93 -0.18
N THR A 151 -2.13 2.03 0.50
CA THR A 151 -1.88 3.08 1.50
C THR A 151 -1.93 4.51 0.94
N SER A 152 -1.68 4.68 -0.35
CA SER A 152 -1.81 5.98 -1.04
C SER A 152 -3.25 6.51 -1.07
N ILE A 153 -4.27 5.65 -0.98
CA ILE A 153 -5.68 6.08 -0.85
C ILE A 153 -5.85 6.91 0.42
N ALA A 154 -5.15 6.56 1.51
CA ALA A 154 -5.21 7.29 2.77
C ALA A 154 -4.70 8.75 2.65
N GLN A 155 -4.01 9.09 1.57
CA GLN A 155 -3.52 10.45 1.31
C GLN A 155 -4.51 11.30 0.49
N LEU A 156 -5.70 10.80 0.16
CA LEU A 156 -6.74 11.54 -0.55
C LEU A 156 -7.54 12.41 0.42
N PRO A 157 -7.27 13.73 0.50
CA PRO A 157 -7.77 14.58 1.59
C PRO A 157 -9.28 14.81 1.51
N ASN A 158 -9.89 14.60 0.34
CA ASN A 158 -11.30 14.90 0.06
C ASN A 158 -12.15 13.65 -0.16
N LEU A 159 -11.59 12.45 0.03
CA LEU A 159 -12.31 11.21 -0.24
C LEU A 159 -13.46 11.03 0.74
N GLN A 160 -14.66 10.85 0.19
CA GLN A 160 -15.91 10.67 0.94
C GLN A 160 -16.49 9.26 0.76
N LYS A 161 -16.28 8.65 -0.40
CA LYS A 161 -16.78 7.30 -0.71
C LYS A 161 -15.64 6.44 -1.23
N LEU A 162 -15.41 5.32 -0.57
CA LEU A 162 -14.41 4.33 -0.98
C LEU A 162 -15.08 2.97 -1.13
N ASN A 163 -15.05 2.42 -2.34
CA ASN A 163 -15.53 1.08 -2.62
C ASN A 163 -14.34 0.17 -2.94
N LEU A 164 -14.08 -0.81 -2.07
CA LEU A 164 -13.06 -1.85 -2.21
C LEU A 164 -13.71 -3.25 -2.20
N SER A 165 -15.01 -3.36 -2.43
CA SER A 165 -15.73 -4.63 -2.40
C SER A 165 -15.21 -5.63 -3.44
N SER A 166 -15.39 -6.93 -3.19
CA SER A 166 -14.97 -8.02 -4.08
C SER A 166 -13.49 -7.93 -4.49
N ASN A 167 -12.62 -7.86 -3.48
CA ASN A 167 -11.16 -7.92 -3.62
C ASN A 167 -10.60 -9.07 -2.74
N CYS A 168 -9.29 -9.10 -2.53
CA CYS A 168 -8.61 -10.10 -1.70
C CYS A 168 -7.89 -9.47 -0.50
N ILE A 169 -8.37 -8.30 -0.03
CA ILE A 169 -7.70 -7.51 1.01
C ILE A 169 -7.80 -8.26 2.33
N GLN A 170 -6.65 -8.44 3.00
CA GLN A 170 -6.57 -9.18 4.26
C GLN A 170 -6.53 -8.26 5.49
N THR A 171 -6.01 -7.04 5.33
CA THR A 171 -5.86 -6.07 6.42
C THR A 171 -6.09 -4.65 5.92
N ILE A 172 -6.59 -3.80 6.81
CA ILE A 172 -6.66 -2.34 6.60
C ILE A 172 -5.52 -1.72 7.43
N PRO A 173 -4.68 -0.86 6.84
CA PRO A 173 -3.57 -0.25 7.56
C PRO A 173 -4.06 0.84 8.54
N PRO A 174 -3.30 1.11 9.62
CA PRO A 174 -3.59 2.21 10.55
C PRO A 174 -3.70 3.58 9.88
N SER A 175 -3.08 3.76 8.71
CA SER A 175 -3.17 4.99 7.93
C SER A 175 -4.58 5.35 7.48
N VAL A 176 -5.56 4.42 7.56
CA VAL A 176 -6.98 4.72 7.31
C VAL A 176 -7.49 5.91 8.12
N ARG A 177 -6.91 6.19 9.30
CA ARG A 177 -7.20 7.39 10.12
C ARG A 177 -7.08 8.72 9.37
N LEU A 178 -6.29 8.77 8.30
CA LEU A 178 -6.06 9.97 7.51
C LEU A 178 -7.26 10.32 6.61
N LEU A 179 -8.18 9.39 6.38
CA LEU A 179 -9.40 9.58 5.58
C LEU A 179 -10.49 10.34 6.37
N LYS A 180 -10.17 11.55 6.84
CA LYS A 180 -11.00 12.38 7.72
C LYS A 180 -12.36 12.79 7.14
N ARG A 181 -12.55 12.66 5.83
CA ARG A 181 -13.80 13.00 5.12
C ARG A 181 -14.60 11.78 4.68
N LEU A 182 -14.15 10.57 4.99
CA LEU A 182 -14.79 9.34 4.54
C LEU A 182 -16.14 9.17 5.22
N VAL A 183 -17.20 9.07 4.42
CA VAL A 183 -18.59 8.89 4.84
C VAL A 183 -19.07 7.46 4.60
N SER A 184 -18.63 6.85 3.50
CA SER A 184 -19.06 5.52 3.06
C SER A 184 -17.84 4.67 2.74
N PHE A 185 -17.75 3.51 3.37
CA PHE A 185 -16.67 2.57 3.14
C PHE A 185 -17.20 1.16 2.88
N ASP A 186 -17.05 0.69 1.64
CA ASP A 186 -17.42 -0.67 1.24
C ASP A 186 -16.19 -1.59 1.17
N LEU A 187 -16.24 -2.67 1.93
CA LEU A 187 -15.22 -3.72 2.00
C LEU A 187 -15.84 -5.11 1.87
N GLU A 188 -17.08 -5.22 1.38
CA GLU A 188 -17.76 -6.49 1.20
C GLU A 188 -16.93 -7.49 0.39
N ASN A 189 -17.01 -8.78 0.73
CA ASN A 189 -16.37 -9.86 -0.03
C ASN A 189 -14.85 -9.64 -0.17
N ASN A 190 -14.18 -9.49 0.97
CA ASN A 190 -12.73 -9.46 1.12
C ASN A 190 -12.30 -10.56 2.12
N TRP A 191 -11.03 -10.59 2.51
CA TRP A 191 -10.49 -11.58 3.44
C TRP A 191 -10.06 -10.96 4.78
N LEU A 192 -10.71 -9.87 5.20
CA LEU A 192 -10.38 -9.18 6.44
C LEU A 192 -10.60 -10.09 7.64
N SER A 193 -9.59 -10.25 8.48
CA SER A 193 -9.69 -11.01 9.74
C SER A 193 -9.98 -10.13 10.96
N SER A 194 -9.66 -8.83 10.87
CA SER A 194 -9.83 -7.83 11.92
C SER A 194 -9.89 -6.43 11.33
N LEU A 195 -10.30 -5.46 12.14
CA LEU A 195 -10.29 -4.03 11.82
C LEU A 195 -9.22 -3.32 12.67
N PRO A 196 -8.56 -2.27 12.16
CA PRO A 196 -7.64 -1.46 12.94
C PRO A 196 -8.42 -0.52 13.87
N ASN A 197 -7.95 -0.36 15.12
CA ASN A 197 -8.58 0.56 16.09
C ASN A 197 -8.59 2.01 15.57
N GLN A 198 -7.63 2.38 14.70
CA GLN A 198 -7.55 3.68 14.05
C GLN A 198 -8.72 4.00 13.12
N LEU A 199 -9.59 3.04 12.79
CA LEU A 199 -10.82 3.31 12.04
C LEU A 199 -11.74 4.29 12.80
N VAL A 200 -11.68 4.31 14.14
CA VAL A 200 -12.46 5.25 14.97
C VAL A 200 -12.14 6.72 14.70
N GLU A 201 -10.97 7.01 14.13
CA GLU A 201 -10.54 8.36 13.77
C GLU A 201 -11.09 8.81 12.40
N CYS A 202 -11.88 7.98 11.73
CA CYS A 202 -12.66 8.37 10.55
C CYS A 202 -13.95 9.05 11.01
N ASP A 203 -13.81 10.26 11.56
CA ASP A 203 -14.84 11.00 12.29
C ASP A 203 -16.09 11.37 11.46
N GLN A 204 -16.16 11.01 10.18
CA GLN A 204 -17.31 11.28 9.32
C GLN A 204 -17.95 10.00 8.78
N LEU A 205 -17.46 8.83 9.20
CA LEU A 205 -17.91 7.54 8.68
C LEU A 205 -19.32 7.25 9.18
N VAL A 206 -20.26 7.14 8.24
CA VAL A 206 -21.69 6.89 8.50
C VAL A 206 -22.09 5.48 8.10
N TRP A 207 -21.47 4.96 7.04
CA TRP A 207 -21.80 3.66 6.47
C TRP A 207 -20.55 2.79 6.27
N LEU A 208 -20.56 1.58 6.83
CA LEU A 208 -19.46 0.62 6.77
C LEU A 208 -19.95 -0.78 6.40
N ASN A 209 -19.68 -1.24 5.17
CA ASN A 209 -20.02 -2.59 4.74
C ASN A 209 -18.82 -3.53 4.87
N LEU A 210 -18.96 -4.55 5.70
CA LEU A 210 -17.94 -5.56 6.00
C LEU A 210 -18.46 -6.98 5.72
N ARG A 211 -19.55 -7.11 4.98
CA ARG A 211 -20.16 -8.42 4.70
C ARG A 211 -19.19 -9.37 4.04
N PHE A 212 -19.37 -10.67 4.28
CA PHE A 212 -18.60 -11.73 3.63
C PHE A 212 -17.08 -11.55 3.76
N ASN A 213 -16.63 -11.20 4.96
CA ASN A 213 -15.22 -11.19 5.34
C ASN A 213 -14.94 -12.36 6.30
N ARG A 214 -13.78 -12.34 6.98
CA ARG A 214 -13.36 -13.37 7.94
C ARG A 214 -13.19 -12.80 9.34
N ILE A 215 -13.91 -11.72 9.66
CA ILE A 215 -13.77 -10.99 10.92
C ILE A 215 -14.28 -11.88 12.05
N LYS A 216 -13.45 -12.07 13.08
CA LYS A 216 -13.82 -12.85 14.27
C LYS A 216 -14.30 -11.98 15.41
N GLN A 217 -13.73 -10.78 15.51
CA GLN A 217 -14.00 -9.83 16.59
C GLN A 217 -13.93 -8.41 16.01
N VAL A 218 -14.80 -7.55 16.51
CA VAL A 218 -14.76 -6.11 16.25
C VAL A 218 -14.12 -5.45 17.47
N PRO A 219 -13.08 -4.61 17.31
CA PRO A 219 -12.50 -3.84 18.41
C PRO A 219 -13.57 -3.05 19.19
N GLU A 220 -13.49 -3.07 20.52
CA GLU A 220 -14.43 -2.35 21.40
C GLU A 220 -14.48 -0.85 21.10
N GLU A 221 -13.35 -0.27 20.69
CA GLU A 221 -13.29 1.14 20.32
C GLU A 221 -14.15 1.44 19.08
N ILE A 222 -14.30 0.51 18.14
CA ILE A 222 -15.16 0.68 16.97
C ILE A 222 -16.63 0.62 17.39
N LEU A 223 -16.97 -0.23 18.37
CA LEU A 223 -18.32 -0.36 18.91
C LEU A 223 -18.76 0.90 19.69
N THR A 224 -17.82 1.53 20.39
CA THR A 224 -18.12 2.59 21.37
C THR A 224 -17.76 4.01 20.89
N ARG A 225 -16.77 4.15 20.00
CA ARG A 225 -16.14 5.44 19.68
C ARG A 225 -16.26 5.87 18.22
N LEU A 226 -16.99 5.16 17.36
CA LEU A 226 -17.35 5.69 16.04
C LEU A 226 -18.57 6.61 16.18
N PRO A 227 -18.39 7.95 16.24
CA PRO A 227 -19.41 8.85 16.76
C PRO A 227 -20.61 9.03 15.81
N HIS A 228 -20.46 8.65 14.54
CA HIS A 228 -21.46 8.91 13.50
C HIS A 228 -21.82 7.67 12.68
N LEU A 229 -21.34 6.49 13.06
CA LEU A 229 -21.66 5.26 12.32
C LEU A 229 -23.12 4.89 12.56
N VAL A 230 -23.94 5.04 11.53
CA VAL A 230 -25.38 4.75 11.59
C VAL A 230 -25.65 3.34 11.10
N GLU A 231 -24.97 2.95 10.03
CA GLU A 231 -25.19 1.68 9.34
C GLU A 231 -23.89 0.93 9.17
N TRP A 232 -23.91 -0.32 9.55
CA TRP A 232 -22.81 -1.22 9.32
C TRP A 232 -23.29 -2.65 9.16
N ALA A 233 -22.68 -3.36 8.22
CA ALA A 233 -23.12 -4.68 7.81
C ALA A 233 -22.00 -5.70 8.03
N LEU A 234 -22.23 -6.66 8.93
CA LEU A 234 -21.26 -7.68 9.32
C LEU A 234 -21.66 -9.10 8.90
N ALA A 235 -22.77 -9.26 8.18
CA ALA A 235 -23.29 -10.55 7.76
C ALA A 235 -22.23 -11.39 7.01
N GLY A 236 -22.19 -12.70 7.27
CA GLY A 236 -21.24 -13.59 6.60
C GLY A 236 -19.78 -13.48 7.07
N ASN A 237 -19.55 -12.95 8.28
CA ASN A 237 -18.27 -13.05 8.99
C ASN A 237 -18.26 -14.23 9.99
N TYR A 238 -17.18 -14.39 10.75
CA TYR A 238 -17.01 -15.42 11.79
C TYR A 238 -17.12 -14.83 13.21
N ILE A 239 -18.01 -13.87 13.40
CA ILE A 239 -18.13 -13.17 14.69
C ILE A 239 -18.87 -14.06 15.67
N GLU A 240 -18.17 -14.46 16.74
CA GLU A 240 -18.70 -15.37 17.75
C GLU A 240 -19.49 -14.63 18.83
N ASN A 241 -19.08 -13.41 19.21
CA ASN A 241 -19.78 -12.55 20.18
C ASN A 241 -19.68 -11.07 19.77
N LEU A 242 -20.80 -10.35 19.87
CA LEU A 242 -20.91 -8.89 19.79
C LEU A 242 -21.68 -8.46 21.04
N ASP A 243 -20.96 -8.12 22.10
CA ASP A 243 -21.57 -7.46 23.26
C ASP A 243 -21.67 -5.97 22.90
N ILE A 244 -22.89 -5.51 22.60
CA ILE A 244 -23.17 -4.10 22.32
C ILE A 244 -24.33 -3.72 23.23
N ASP A 245 -24.07 -2.88 24.22
CA ASP A 245 -25.06 -2.43 25.21
C ASP A 245 -26.11 -1.46 24.62
N GLU A 246 -25.96 -1.00 23.37
CA GLU A 246 -26.92 -0.12 22.70
C GLU A 246 -27.15 -0.49 21.22
N PRO A 247 -28.34 -0.21 20.66
CA PRO A 247 -28.71 -0.65 19.33
C PRO A 247 -28.14 0.30 18.28
N VAL A 248 -26.89 0.05 17.85
CA VAL A 248 -26.52 0.39 16.48
C VAL A 248 -27.47 -0.42 15.58
N HIS A 249 -28.05 0.15 14.53
CA HIS A 249 -28.91 -0.60 13.61
C HIS A 249 -28.07 -1.65 12.86
N ILE A 250 -27.94 -2.83 13.45
CA ILE A 250 -27.25 -3.97 12.85
C ILE A 250 -28.21 -4.56 11.82
N MET A 251 -27.94 -4.32 10.53
CA MET A 251 -28.53 -5.15 9.49
C MET A 251 -27.85 -6.52 9.55
N LYS A 252 -28.54 -7.48 10.17
CA LYS A 252 -28.16 -8.90 10.18
C LYS A 252 -28.24 -9.52 8.79
#